data_AF-A0A7C2BZY0-F1
#
_entry.id   AF-A0A7C2BZY0-F1
#
_cell.length_a   1.000
_cell.length_b   1.000
_cell.length_c   1.000
_cell.angle_alpha   90.00
_cell.angle_beta   90.00
_cell.angle_gamma   90.00
#
_symmetry.space_group_name_H-M   'P 1'
#
loop_
_entity.id
_entity.type
_entity.pdbx_description
1 polymer ?
#
loop_
_entity_poly.entity_id
_entity_poly.type
_entity_poly.pdbx_seq_one_letter_code
_entity_poly.pdbx_strand_id
1 'polypeptide(L)' 'QKELQSRDITVRFAPEVAHFVVEQAPKTGSARAVRGVIRERIEDPLALALLKKPAGHLYVSVEEGRLAFHEVEEFLVG' A
#
# COMPACT_ATOMS: atom_id res chain seq x y z
N GLN A 1 8.44 8.82 -2.46
CA GLN A 1 9.30 8.19 -1.45
C GLN A 1 9.80 9.14 -0.36
N LYS A 2 10.11 10.43 -0.63
CA LYS A 2 10.70 11.34 0.38
C LYS A 2 9.84 11.65 1.62
N GLU A 3 8.51 11.61 1.54
CA GLU A 3 7.63 12.07 2.64
C GLU A 3 7.41 11.03 3.76
N LEU A 4 7.50 9.73 3.44
CA LEU A 4 7.42 8.67 4.46
C LEU A 4 8.79 8.43 5.12
N GLN A 5 9.86 8.53 4.34
CA GLN A 5 11.23 8.38 4.85
C GLN A 5 11.63 9.47 5.85
N SER A 6 11.08 10.68 5.74
CA SER A 6 11.32 11.75 6.71
C SER A 6 10.60 11.53 8.06
N ARG A 7 9.70 10.55 8.13
CA ARG A 7 8.90 10.20 9.32
C ARG A 7 9.29 8.86 9.96
N ASP A 8 10.42 8.28 9.53
CA ASP A 8 10.85 6.94 9.93
C ASP A 8 9.78 5.86 9.67
N ILE A 9 9.08 6.01 8.54
CA ILE A 9 8.08 5.08 8.05
C ILE A 9 8.60 4.44 6.77
N THR A 10 8.67 3.10 6.76
CA THR A 10 8.94 2.34 5.54
C THR A 10 7.77 1.44 5.21
N VAL A 11 7.23 1.58 4.01
CA VAL A 11 6.16 0.72 3.50
C VAL A 11 6.71 -0.16 2.39
N ARG A 12 6.48 -1.47 2.46
CA ARG A 12 6.75 -2.41 1.37
C ARG A 12 5.47 -3.09 0.93
N PHE A 13 5.38 -3.35 -0.37
CA PHE A 13 4.24 -4.00 -0.99
C PHE A 13 4.67 -5.38 -1.48
N ALA A 14 3.84 -6.37 -1.22
CA ALA A 14 3.94 -7.68 -1.85
C ALA A 14 3.68 -7.56 -3.37
N PRO A 15 4.35 -8.36 -4.22
CA PRO A 15 4.20 -8.26 -5.68
C PRO A 15 2.75 -8.35 -6.17
N GLU A 16 1.92 -9.17 -5.52
CA GLU A 16 0.51 -9.39 -5.85
C GLU A 16 -0.36 -8.15 -5.67
N VAL A 17 0.07 -7.17 -4.87
CA VAL A 17 -0.64 -5.88 -4.71
C VAL A 17 -0.75 -5.16 -6.05
N ALA A 18 0.28 -5.22 -6.89
CA ALA A 18 0.25 -4.60 -8.21
C ALA A 18 -0.83 -5.23 -9.10
N HIS A 19 -0.97 -6.56 -9.05
CA HIS A 19 -2.00 -7.27 -9.80
C HIS A 19 -3.39 -6.89 -9.30
N PHE A 20 -3.60 -6.91 -7.98
CA PHE A 20 -4.85 -6.51 -7.34
C PHE A 20 -5.31 -5.10 -7.76
N VAL A 21 -4.39 -4.13 -7.79
CA VAL A 21 -4.71 -2.74 -8.21
C VAL A 21 -5.16 -2.69 -9.67
N VAL A 22 -4.47 -3.42 -10.55
CA VAL A 22 -4.79 -3.42 -11.99
C VAL A 22 -6.12 -4.12 -12.25
N GLU A 23 -6.44 -5.21 -11.55
CA GLU A 23 -7.71 -5.92 -11.70
C GLU A 23 -8.93 -5.07 -11.30
N GLN A 24 -8.75 -4.12 -10.39
CA GLN A 24 -9.80 -3.21 -9.96
C GLN A 24 -9.93 -1.96 -10.84
N ALA A 25 -8.94 -1.69 -11.70
CA ALA A 25 -8.99 -0.53 -12.56
C ALA A 25 -10.03 -0.72 -13.68
N PRO A 26 -10.84 0.32 -13.99
CA PRO A 26 -11.70 0.32 -15.16
C PRO A 26 -10.91 0.00 -16.43
N LYS A 27 -11.43 -0.93 -17.26
CA LYS A 27 -10.79 -1.37 -18.52
C LYS A 27 -10.81 -0.31 -19.64
N THR A 28 -11.08 0.95 -19.31
CA THR A 28 -11.18 2.08 -20.24
C THR A 28 -9.82 2.60 -20.71
N GLY A 29 -8.71 2.01 -20.24
CA GLY A 29 -7.36 2.23 -20.77
C GLY A 29 -6.61 3.46 -20.23
N SER A 30 -7.14 4.13 -19.20
CA SER A 30 -6.52 5.35 -18.65
C SER A 30 -5.75 5.10 -17.36
N ALA A 31 -4.48 5.52 -17.33
CA ALA A 31 -3.67 5.54 -16.10
C ALA A 31 -4.26 6.46 -15.00
N ARG A 32 -5.16 7.39 -15.34
CA ARG A 32 -5.91 8.18 -14.34
C ARG A 32 -6.82 7.29 -13.49
N ALA A 33 -7.43 6.28 -14.10
CA ALA A 33 -8.34 5.40 -13.40
C ALA A 33 -7.58 4.54 -12.38
N VAL A 34 -6.41 4.03 -12.75
CA VAL A 34 -5.49 3.29 -11.84
C VAL A 34 -5.09 4.16 -10.64
N ARG A 35 -4.80 5.46 -10.84
CA ARG A 35 -4.49 6.36 -9.73
C ARG A 35 -5.64 6.53 -8.74
N GLY A 36 -6.89 6.55 -9.23
CA GLY A 36 -8.07 6.57 -8.36
C GLY A 36 -8.11 5.32 -7.47
N VAL A 37 -7.91 4.14 -8.06
CA VAL A 37 -7.86 2.87 -7.31
C VAL A 37 -6.71 2.85 -6.29
N ILE A 38 -5.51 3.29 -6.67
CA ILE A 38 -4.37 3.36 -5.74
C ILE A 38 -4.72 4.25 -4.55
N ARG A 39 -5.31 5.43 -4.80
CA ARG A 39 -5.69 6.33 -3.72
C ARG A 39 -6.70 5.70 -2.77
N GLU A 40 -7.81 5.21 -3.30
CA GLU A 40 -8.93 4.67 -2.50
C GLU A 40 -8.57 3.38 -1.77
N ARG A 41 -7.75 2.51 -2.38
CA ARG A 41 -7.45 1.19 -1.85
C ARG A 41 -6.16 1.15 -1.03
N ILE A 42 -5.19 2.00 -1.35
CA ILE A 42 -3.87 1.97 -0.70
C ILE A 42 -3.63 3.24 0.10
N GLU A 43 -3.67 4.42 -0.51
CA GLU A 43 -3.23 5.66 0.15
C GLU A 43 -4.17 6.05 1.31
N ASP A 44 -5.49 6.02 1.11
CA ASP A 44 -6.46 6.41 2.14
C ASP A 44 -6.44 5.42 3.33
N PRO A 45 -6.45 4.08 3.17
CA PRO A 45 -6.30 3.14 4.28
C PRO A 45 -4.93 3.21 4.95
N LEU A 46 -3.86 3.44 4.19
CA LEU A 46 -2.51 3.63 4.73
C LEU A 46 -2.44 4.88 5.60
N ALA A 47 -3.05 5.99 5.20
CA ALA A 47 -3.12 7.20 6.01
C ALA A 47 -3.82 6.92 7.35
N LEU A 48 -4.91 6.16 7.35
CA LEU A 48 -5.60 5.75 8.58
C LEU A 48 -4.73 4.84 9.47
N ALA A 49 -3.99 3.90 8.88
CA ALA A 49 -3.07 3.05 9.61
C ALA A 49 -1.94 3.87 10.26
N LEU A 50 -1.38 4.83 9.53
CA LEU A 50 -0.31 5.71 10.00
C LEU A 50 -0.76 6.72 11.06
N LEU A 51 -2.03 7.12 11.07
CA LEU A 51 -2.58 7.93 12.17
C LEU A 51 -2.58 7.17 13.50
N LYS A 52 -2.80 5.85 13.47
CA LYS A 52 -2.78 5.01 14.68
C LYS A 52 -1.35 4.73 15.15
N LYS A 53 -0.40 4.63 14.23
CA LYS A 53 1.02 4.39 14.52
C LYS A 53 1.90 5.20 13.56
N PRO A 54 2.49 6.32 14.00
CA PRO A 54 3.16 7.28 13.13
C PRO A 54 4.61 6.92 12.76
N ALA A 55 5.12 5.74 13.13
CA ALA A 55 6.48 5.28 12.86
C ALA A 55 6.53 3.75 12.68
N GLY A 56 7.56 3.23 12.01
CA GLY A 56 7.83 1.80 11.86
C GLY A 56 7.71 1.25 10.44
N HIS A 57 7.69 -0.07 10.33
CA HIS A 57 7.67 -0.79 9.05
C HIS A 57 6.29 -1.40 8.80
N LEU A 58 5.73 -1.14 7.62
CA LEU A 58 4.44 -1.67 7.17
C LEU A 58 4.62 -2.55 5.94
N TYR A 59 4.18 -3.80 6.05
CA TYR A 59 4.07 -4.70 4.91
C TYR A 59 2.61 -4.76 4.44
N VAL A 60 2.39 -4.54 3.15
CA VAL A 60 1.07 -4.58 2.52
C VAL A 60 1.01 -5.77 1.60
N SER A 61 0.04 -6.66 1.81
CA SER A 61 -0.18 -7.89 1.07
C SER A 61 -1.63 -7.99 0.58
N VAL A 62 -1.95 -9.05 -0.16
CA VAL A 62 -3.33 -9.40 -0.51
C VAL A 62 -3.71 -10.69 0.19
N GLU A 63 -4.70 -10.63 1.07
CA GLU A 63 -5.24 -11.77 1.81
C GLU A 63 -6.74 -11.87 1.54
N GLU A 64 -7.21 -13.06 1.16
CA GLU A 64 -8.63 -13.32 0.86
C GLU A 64 -9.26 -12.31 -0.12
N GLY A 65 -8.47 -11.85 -1.10
CA GLY A 65 -8.92 -10.87 -2.09
C GLY A 65 -9.09 -9.45 -1.54
N ARG A 66 -8.43 -9.11 -0.44
CA ARG A 66 -8.43 -7.77 0.17
C ARG A 66 -7.01 -7.35 0.53
N LEU A 67 -6.77 -6.05 0.59
CA LEU A 67 -5.49 -5.55 1.10
C LEU A 67 -5.42 -5.74 2.61
N ALA A 68 -4.32 -6.33 3.06
CA ALA A 68 -3.98 -6.46 4.46
C ALA A 68 -2.73 -5.61 4.77
N PHE A 69 -2.72 -4.99 5.95
CA PHE A 69 -1.66 -4.10 6.41
C PHE A 69 -1.07 -4.70 7.68
N HIS A 70 0.19 -5.11 7.61
CA HIS A 70 0.89 -5.77 8.70
C HIS A 70 2.01 -4.88 9.21
N GLU A 71 2.12 -4.82 10.53
CA GLU A 71 3.31 -4.27 11.18
C GLU A 71 4.41 -5.32 11.17
N VAL A 72 5.63 -4.89 10.87
CA VAL A 72 6.82 -5.75 10.94
C VAL A 72 7.91 -5.03 11.73
N GLU A 73 8.71 -5.77 12.49
CA GLU A 73 9.81 -5.18 13.28
C GLU A 73 10.98 -4.79 12.39
N GLU A 74 11.25 -5.59 11.34
CA GLU A 74 12.22 -5.30 10.30
C GLU A 74 11.79 -6.02 9.01
N PHE A 75 12.09 -5.42 7.85
CA PHE A 75 11.96 -6.17 6.60
C PHE A 75 13.20 -7.04 6.41
N LEU A 76 13.04 -8.35 6.57
CA LEU A 76 14.07 -9.30 6.15
C LEU A 76 14.38 -9.05 4.66
N VAL A 77 15.62 -8.64 4.38
CA VAL A 77 16.10 -8.44 3.02
C VAL A 77 16.32 -9.84 2.44
N GLY A 78 15.40 -10.27 1.58
CA GLY A 78 15.62 -11.40 0.68
C GLY A 78 16.44 -10.98 -0.52
#